data_AF-A0A7S0SBS9-F1
#
_entry.id   AF-A0A7S0SBS9-F1
#
_cell.length_a   1.000
_cell.length_b   1.000
_cell.length_c   1.000
_cell.angle_alpha   90.00
_cell.angle_beta   90.00
_cell.angle_gamma   90.00
#
_symmetry.space_group_name_H-M   'P 1'
#
loop_
_entity.id
_entity.type
_entity.pdbx_description
1 polymer ?
#
loop_
_entity_poly.entity_id
_entity_poly.type
_entity_poly.pdbx_seq_one_letter_code
_entity_poly.pdbx_strand_id
1 'polypeptide(L)'
;APPAAASASPAAADPRRDRRAAAAAALDELLPLAHLWSRGAELMAGDQASQRHCAASHCVPVADLFLRAQADADLDGGGFGATLPRDGIVDARECLSREDKISDRGRDGGGAGGDKAKAIFSKLTDVQREVAVASLPRSAKEAAATLTKEAALCRSPATIMHALEALADALGVRLRGADKKAERSLLHAHKKGMEARLSAEEQPAAALLLAVPLVLAVTRGRAVAMTGRSLAPALALIGEGGLLPTDDLLFMVTFHRDVVASLAHTSGAAAKTTTTTSPVSGGNDSSIGDAGKDAGEDVDEAARGSRATQKPGESAGLSERLPELKRIALECRKAKGGGGEDE
;
A
#
# COMPACT_ATOMS: atom_id res chain seq x y z
N ALA A 1 -68.07 -17.61 -16.24
CA ALA A 1 -67.14 -16.90 -15.34
C ALA A 1 -65.92 -16.47 -16.16
N PRO A 2 -65.28 -15.32 -15.88
CA PRO A 2 -64.00 -14.98 -16.48
C PRO A 2 -62.90 -15.95 -15.97
N PRO A 3 -61.84 -16.20 -16.75
CA PRO A 3 -60.69 -16.96 -16.27
C PRO A 3 -59.99 -16.19 -15.14
N ALA A 4 -59.52 -16.90 -14.12
CA ALA A 4 -58.77 -16.29 -13.03
C ALA A 4 -57.45 -15.70 -13.56
N ALA A 5 -57.17 -14.44 -13.25
CA ALA A 5 -55.88 -13.83 -13.56
C ALA A 5 -54.78 -14.56 -12.80
N ALA A 6 -53.86 -15.20 -13.53
CA ALA A 6 -52.68 -15.82 -12.92
C ALA A 6 -51.85 -14.73 -12.23
N SER A 7 -51.77 -14.80 -10.90
CA SER A 7 -50.92 -13.90 -10.12
C SER A 7 -49.47 -14.15 -10.54
N ALA A 8 -48.85 -13.14 -11.17
CA ALA A 8 -47.44 -13.18 -11.49
C ALA A 8 -46.66 -13.34 -10.18
N SER A 9 -46.06 -14.51 -9.99
CA SER A 9 -45.17 -14.76 -8.85
C SER A 9 -44.08 -13.67 -8.84
N PRO A 10 -43.79 -13.02 -7.69
CA PRO A 10 -42.77 -12.00 -7.65
C PRO A 10 -41.46 -12.61 -8.15
N ALA A 11 -40.94 -12.06 -9.26
CA ALA A 11 -39.76 -12.60 -9.92
C ALA A 11 -38.63 -12.73 -8.89
N ALA A 12 -38.14 -13.96 -8.70
CA ALA A 12 -37.14 -14.27 -7.70
C ALA A 12 -35.95 -13.31 -7.86
N ALA A 13 -35.64 -12.56 -6.80
CA ALA A 13 -34.65 -11.49 -6.86
C ALA A 13 -33.31 -12.07 -7.35
N ASP A 14 -32.81 -11.56 -8.48
CA ASP A 14 -31.53 -12.00 -9.03
C ASP A 14 -30.41 -11.57 -8.08
N PRO A 15 -29.74 -12.50 -7.35
CA PRO A 15 -28.72 -12.13 -6.39
C PRO A 15 -27.50 -11.50 -7.07
N ARG A 16 -27.33 -11.67 -8.40
CA ARG A 16 -26.28 -11.00 -9.16
C ARG A 16 -26.58 -9.51 -9.27
N ARG A 17 -27.82 -9.11 -9.59
CA ARG A 17 -28.24 -7.70 -9.60
C ARG A 17 -27.96 -7.02 -8.26
N ASP A 18 -28.26 -7.68 -7.14
CA ASP A 18 -28.03 -7.12 -5.81
C ASP A 18 -26.54 -7.02 -5.47
N ARG A 19 -25.72 -8.03 -5.84
CA ARG A 19 -24.25 -7.96 -5.76
C ARG A 19 -23.68 -6.81 -6.60
N ARG A 20 -24.19 -6.59 -7.81
CA ARG A 20 -23.75 -5.49 -8.69
C ARG A 20 -24.10 -4.12 -8.11
N ALA A 21 -25.30 -3.97 -7.56
CA ALA A 21 -25.69 -2.75 -6.85
C ALA A 21 -24.82 -2.48 -5.62
N ALA A 22 -24.49 -3.51 -4.83
CA ALA A 22 -23.58 -3.40 -3.70
C ALA A 22 -22.14 -3.06 -4.13
N ALA A 23 -21.64 -3.65 -5.22
CA ALA A 23 -20.33 -3.33 -5.78
C ALA A 23 -20.25 -1.88 -6.31
N ALA A 24 -21.32 -1.39 -6.94
CA ALA A 24 -21.43 0.00 -7.38
C ALA A 24 -21.48 0.99 -6.19
N ALA A 25 -22.20 0.66 -5.12
CA ALA A 25 -22.22 1.49 -3.91
C ALA A 25 -20.85 1.54 -3.20
N ALA A 26 -20.15 0.40 -3.12
CA ALA A 26 -18.79 0.33 -2.60
C ALA A 26 -17.76 1.06 -3.49
N LEU A 27 -17.96 1.04 -4.82
CA LEU A 27 -17.17 1.81 -5.77
C LEU A 27 -17.32 3.32 -5.52
N ASP A 28 -18.55 3.83 -5.37
CA ASP A 28 -18.82 5.25 -5.10
C ASP A 28 -18.21 5.74 -3.76
N GLU A 29 -18.08 4.86 -2.75
CA GLU A 29 -17.39 5.17 -1.49
C GLU A 29 -15.87 5.20 -1.64
N LEU A 30 -15.28 4.23 -2.36
CA LEU A 30 -13.82 4.07 -2.44
C LEU A 30 -13.15 4.86 -3.57
N LEU A 31 -13.87 5.22 -4.64
CA LEU A 31 -13.33 5.97 -5.78
C LEU A 31 -12.70 7.33 -5.38
N PRO A 32 -13.32 8.16 -4.50
CA PRO A 32 -12.70 9.40 -4.02
C PRO A 32 -11.40 9.17 -3.22
N LEU A 33 -11.29 8.04 -2.51
CA LEU A 33 -10.05 7.65 -1.82
C LEU A 33 -8.98 7.24 -2.83
N ALA A 34 -9.32 6.43 -3.84
CA ALA A 34 -8.37 6.01 -4.88
C ALA A 34 -7.78 7.21 -5.65
N HIS A 35 -8.60 8.22 -6.00
CA HIS A 35 -8.08 9.47 -6.57
C HIS A 35 -7.12 10.21 -5.61
N LEU A 36 -7.48 10.35 -4.32
CA LEU A 36 -6.65 11.01 -3.31
C LEU A 36 -5.27 10.33 -3.16
N TRP A 37 -5.25 9.00 -3.09
CA TRP A 37 -4.01 8.22 -2.95
C TRP A 37 -3.20 8.17 -4.26
N SER A 38 -3.84 8.03 -5.42
CA SER A 38 -3.16 8.09 -6.72
C SER A 38 -2.46 9.44 -6.92
N ARG A 39 -3.11 10.54 -6.52
CA ARG A 39 -2.54 11.90 -6.55
C ARG A 39 -1.42 12.13 -5.54
N GLY A 40 -1.33 11.32 -4.50
CA GLY A 40 -0.19 11.33 -3.59
C GLY A 40 0.96 10.44 -4.04
N ALA A 41 0.69 9.37 -4.79
CA ALA A 41 1.72 8.55 -5.41
C ALA A 41 2.56 9.32 -6.44
N GLU A 42 2.01 10.37 -7.07
CA GLU A 42 2.75 11.34 -7.90
C GLU A 42 4.02 11.87 -7.21
N LEU A 43 3.97 12.13 -5.89
CA LEU A 43 5.12 12.60 -5.10
C LEU A 43 6.24 11.56 -5.01
N MET A 44 5.90 10.28 -5.10
CA MET A 44 6.81 9.15 -4.93
C MET A 44 7.06 8.42 -6.27
N ALA A 45 6.93 9.11 -7.41
CA ALA A 45 6.95 8.50 -8.75
C ALA A 45 8.19 7.61 -9.02
N GLY A 46 9.35 7.95 -8.46
CA GLY A 46 10.57 7.15 -8.55
C GLY A 46 10.58 5.89 -7.66
N ASP A 47 9.82 5.85 -6.55
CA ASP A 47 9.78 4.69 -5.66
C ASP A 47 8.74 3.66 -6.08
N GLN A 48 9.20 2.64 -6.80
CA GLN A 48 8.41 1.47 -7.19
C GLN A 48 7.78 0.72 -6.02
N ALA A 49 8.29 0.82 -4.78
CA ALA A 49 7.66 0.20 -3.62
C ALA A 49 6.38 0.95 -3.21
N SER A 50 6.43 2.28 -3.12
CA SER A 50 5.24 3.14 -2.89
C SER A 50 4.23 3.02 -4.02
N GLN A 51 4.67 3.07 -5.29
CA GLN A 51 3.75 2.95 -6.44
C GLN A 51 2.94 1.65 -6.37
N ARG A 52 3.61 0.50 -6.18
CA ARG A 52 2.96 -0.82 -6.11
C ARG A 52 2.08 -0.97 -4.88
N HIS A 53 2.52 -0.46 -3.72
CA HIS A 53 1.73 -0.52 -2.50
C HIS A 53 0.46 0.35 -2.60
N CYS A 54 0.57 1.57 -3.11
CA CYS A 54 -0.58 2.45 -3.34
C CYS A 54 -1.57 1.83 -4.35
N ALA A 55 -1.06 1.30 -5.47
CA ALA A 55 -1.87 0.62 -6.47
C ALA A 55 -2.63 -0.57 -5.87
N ALA A 56 -1.95 -1.45 -5.13
CA ALA A 56 -2.54 -2.64 -4.52
C ALA A 56 -3.58 -2.31 -3.44
N SER A 57 -3.29 -1.32 -2.59
CA SER A 57 -4.11 -0.98 -1.42
C SER A 57 -5.34 -0.13 -1.77
N HIS A 58 -5.31 0.64 -2.87
CA HIS A 58 -6.33 1.67 -3.15
C HIS A 58 -6.91 1.64 -4.56
N CYS A 59 -6.11 1.39 -5.62
CA CYS A 59 -6.61 1.45 -7.00
C CYS A 59 -7.14 0.11 -7.51
N VAL A 60 -6.44 -1.00 -7.23
CA VAL A 60 -6.89 -2.36 -7.63
C VAL A 60 -8.25 -2.74 -7.03
N PRO A 61 -8.59 -2.44 -5.76
CA PRO A 61 -9.93 -2.71 -5.22
C PRO A 61 -11.04 -1.94 -5.95
N VAL A 62 -10.77 -0.69 -6.37
CA VAL A 62 -11.73 0.14 -7.13
C VAL A 62 -11.91 -0.40 -8.56
N ALA A 63 -10.84 -0.84 -9.21
CA ALA A 63 -10.91 -1.54 -10.50
C ALA A 63 -11.72 -2.85 -10.41
N ASP A 64 -11.47 -3.67 -9.39
CA ASP A 64 -12.16 -4.94 -9.16
C ASP A 64 -13.65 -4.74 -8.81
N LEU A 65 -14.00 -3.67 -8.07
CA LEU A 65 -15.39 -3.29 -7.79
C LEU A 65 -16.11 -2.78 -9.04
N PHE A 66 -15.44 -2.00 -9.89
CA PHE A 66 -16.00 -1.57 -11.17
C PHE A 66 -16.28 -2.76 -12.10
N LEU A 67 -15.33 -3.71 -12.20
CA LEU A 67 -15.52 -4.94 -12.97
C LEU A 67 -16.71 -5.77 -12.44
N ARG A 68 -16.86 -5.89 -11.11
CA ARG A 68 -18.06 -6.50 -10.51
C ARG A 68 -19.35 -5.76 -10.84
N ALA A 69 -19.35 -4.43 -10.78
CA ALA A 69 -20.55 -3.62 -11.03
C ALA A 69 -21.05 -3.72 -12.49
N GLN A 70 -20.14 -3.88 -13.46
CA GLN A 70 -20.47 -3.84 -14.90
C GLN A 70 -20.53 -5.20 -15.60
N ALA A 71 -19.84 -6.23 -15.11
CA ALA A 71 -19.89 -7.57 -15.70
C ALA A 71 -21.28 -8.22 -15.54
N ASP A 72 -21.75 -8.99 -16.53
CA ASP A 72 -22.95 -9.86 -16.37
C ASP A 72 -22.61 -11.24 -15.76
N ALA A 73 -21.31 -11.53 -15.60
CA ALA A 73 -20.82 -12.76 -14.97
C ALA A 73 -20.91 -12.69 -13.43
N ASP A 74 -21.24 -13.83 -12.80
CA ASP A 74 -21.25 -13.95 -11.34
C ASP A 74 -19.84 -14.21 -10.79
N LEU A 75 -19.03 -13.16 -10.69
CA LEU A 75 -17.63 -13.23 -10.28
C LEU A 75 -17.44 -13.77 -8.85
N ASP A 76 -18.44 -13.59 -7.98
CA ASP A 76 -18.44 -14.08 -6.59
C ASP A 76 -19.14 -15.44 -6.43
N GLY A 77 -19.47 -16.10 -7.54
CA GLY A 77 -20.05 -17.45 -7.56
C GLY A 77 -19.02 -18.55 -7.27
N GLY A 78 -19.46 -19.64 -6.62
CA GLY A 78 -18.58 -20.74 -6.20
C GLY A 78 -17.83 -21.50 -7.31
N GLY A 79 -18.16 -21.24 -8.59
CA GLY A 79 -17.43 -21.78 -9.74
C GLY A 79 -15.99 -21.28 -9.87
N PHE A 80 -15.62 -20.18 -9.19
CA PHE A 80 -14.23 -19.69 -9.12
C PHE A 80 -13.39 -20.31 -8.00
N GLY A 81 -13.90 -21.34 -7.34
CA GLY A 81 -13.15 -22.17 -6.40
C GLY A 81 -13.44 -21.85 -4.93
N ALA A 82 -14.34 -22.62 -4.32
CA ALA A 82 -14.56 -22.63 -2.86
C ALA A 82 -13.42 -23.28 -2.05
N THR A 83 -12.24 -23.46 -2.66
CA THR A 83 -11.09 -24.22 -2.11
C THR A 83 -9.75 -23.57 -2.47
N LEU A 84 -9.59 -22.28 -2.16
CA LEU A 84 -8.26 -21.76 -1.80
C LEU A 84 -8.13 -21.85 -0.27
N PRO A 85 -7.06 -22.47 0.27
CA PRO A 85 -6.78 -22.41 1.70
C PRO A 85 -6.68 -20.96 2.17
N ARG A 86 -7.23 -20.67 3.35
CA ARG A 86 -7.31 -19.30 3.90
C ARG A 86 -5.94 -18.71 4.25
N ASP A 87 -4.91 -19.55 4.20
CA ASP A 87 -3.54 -19.32 4.67
C ASP A 87 -2.52 -19.27 3.51
N GLY A 88 -2.98 -19.22 2.25
CA GLY A 88 -2.13 -19.40 1.05
C GLY A 88 -1.98 -18.20 0.10
N ILE A 89 -2.77 -17.14 0.26
CA ILE A 89 -2.55 -15.88 -0.48
C ILE A 89 -1.58 -15.03 0.34
N VAL A 90 -0.49 -14.55 -0.29
CA VAL A 90 0.43 -13.58 0.33
C VAL A 90 -0.35 -12.32 0.65
N ASP A 91 -0.77 -12.21 1.91
CA ASP A 91 -1.82 -11.27 2.26
C ASP A 91 -1.24 -9.85 2.26
N ALA A 92 -1.92 -8.91 1.58
CA ALA A 92 -1.59 -7.48 1.72
C ALA A 92 -1.74 -7.02 3.19
N ARG A 93 -2.50 -7.81 3.97
CA ARG A 93 -2.63 -7.74 5.41
C ARG A 93 -1.39 -8.25 6.19
N GLU A 94 -0.55 -9.16 5.70
CA GLU A 94 0.63 -9.61 6.50
C GLU A 94 1.68 -8.51 6.71
N CYS A 95 1.66 -7.46 5.89
CA CYS A 95 2.44 -6.24 6.13
C CYS A 95 1.76 -5.22 7.07
N LEU A 96 0.52 -5.47 7.55
CA LEU A 96 -0.32 -4.48 8.25
C LEU A 96 -1.18 -5.03 9.43
N SER A 97 -1.38 -6.34 9.59
CA SER A 97 -2.21 -6.94 10.67
C SER A 97 -1.41 -7.77 11.68
N ARG A 98 -0.13 -7.46 11.86
CA ARG A 98 0.55 -7.72 13.14
C ARG A 98 0.30 -6.60 14.16
N GLU A 99 -0.29 -5.48 13.71
CA GLU A 99 -0.62 -4.30 14.53
C GLU A 99 -2.05 -4.39 15.12
N ASP A 100 -3.02 -4.99 14.41
CA ASP A 100 -4.44 -5.16 14.80
C ASP A 100 -4.71 -6.19 15.94
N LYS A 101 -3.80 -6.36 16.91
CA LYS A 101 -4.00 -7.30 18.04
C LYS A 101 -3.69 -6.74 19.44
N ILE A 102 -3.59 -5.42 19.59
CA ILE A 102 -3.37 -4.77 20.89
C ILE A 102 -4.61 -3.96 21.31
N SER A 103 -5.27 -4.44 22.37
CA SER A 103 -6.34 -3.78 23.14
C SER A 103 -7.53 -3.16 22.38
N ASP A 104 -8.48 -4.01 21.97
CA ASP A 104 -9.90 -3.58 21.99
C ASP A 104 -10.35 -3.44 23.46
N ARG A 105 -10.33 -2.20 23.97
CA ARG A 105 -11.13 -1.75 25.12
C ARG A 105 -11.58 -0.30 24.95
N GLY A 106 -12.52 -0.11 24.03
CA GLY A 106 -13.53 0.95 24.12
C GLY A 106 -13.08 2.39 23.87
N ARG A 107 -13.35 2.89 22.65
CA ARG A 107 -13.61 4.31 22.44
C ARG A 107 -14.53 4.55 21.24
N ASP A 108 -15.73 5.06 21.50
CA ASP A 108 -16.67 5.46 20.44
C ASP A 108 -16.06 6.58 19.58
N GLY A 109 -15.76 6.26 18.32
CA GLY A 109 -14.78 7.01 17.50
C GLY A 109 -15.21 7.37 16.07
N GLY A 110 -16.45 7.12 15.66
CA GLY A 110 -17.06 7.74 14.47
C GLY A 110 -16.48 7.41 13.09
N GLY A 111 -15.56 6.45 12.94
CA GLY A 111 -14.99 6.02 11.65
C GLY A 111 -15.68 4.79 11.06
N ALA A 112 -16.90 4.93 10.53
CA ALA A 112 -17.83 3.78 10.34
C ALA A 112 -18.16 3.37 8.88
N GLY A 113 -17.44 3.91 7.89
CA GLY A 113 -17.66 3.66 6.45
C GLY A 113 -16.79 2.54 5.88
N GLY A 114 -15.68 2.93 5.22
CA GLY A 114 -14.94 2.11 4.25
C GLY A 114 -14.51 0.69 4.66
N ASP A 115 -14.30 0.41 5.95
CA ASP A 115 -13.98 -0.96 6.40
C ASP A 115 -15.15 -1.94 6.16
N LYS A 116 -16.40 -1.46 6.17
CA LYS A 116 -17.57 -2.28 5.83
C LYS A 116 -17.62 -2.60 4.34
N ALA A 117 -17.40 -1.61 3.46
CA ALA A 117 -17.32 -1.84 2.02
C ALA A 117 -16.18 -2.80 1.65
N LYS A 118 -15.00 -2.61 2.26
CA LYS A 118 -13.81 -3.46 2.08
C LYS A 118 -13.98 -4.89 2.61
N ALA A 119 -14.88 -5.11 3.57
CA ALA A 119 -15.18 -6.44 4.10
C ALA A 119 -16.14 -7.29 3.24
N ILE A 120 -16.86 -6.70 2.29
CA ILE A 120 -17.88 -7.40 1.48
C ILE A 120 -17.26 -8.12 0.28
N PHE A 121 -16.23 -7.55 -0.35
CA PHE A 121 -15.67 -8.05 -1.61
C PHE A 121 -14.17 -8.33 -1.52
N SER A 122 -13.76 -9.53 -1.93
CA SER A 122 -12.35 -9.91 -2.08
C SER A 122 -11.71 -9.29 -3.32
N LYS A 123 -10.37 -9.20 -3.34
CA LYS A 123 -9.62 -8.94 -4.59
C LYS A 123 -9.95 -10.04 -5.61
N LEU A 124 -10.20 -9.67 -6.87
CA LEU A 124 -10.40 -10.64 -7.95
C LEU A 124 -9.09 -11.36 -8.28
N THR A 125 -9.20 -12.65 -8.59
CA THR A 125 -8.16 -13.41 -9.31
C THR A 125 -8.12 -12.97 -10.78
N ASP A 126 -7.02 -13.25 -11.46
CA ASP A 126 -6.89 -12.89 -12.88
C ASP A 126 -7.87 -13.67 -13.77
N VAL A 127 -8.21 -14.92 -13.39
CA VAL A 127 -9.28 -15.71 -14.05
C VAL A 127 -10.65 -15.05 -13.90
N GLN A 128 -11.00 -14.51 -12.72
CA GLN A 128 -12.24 -13.74 -12.55
C GLN A 128 -12.22 -12.44 -13.37
N ARG A 129 -11.06 -11.76 -13.46
CA ARG A 129 -10.88 -10.58 -14.32
C ARG A 129 -11.07 -10.90 -15.80
N GLU A 130 -10.54 -12.02 -16.28
CA GLU A 130 -10.74 -12.51 -17.66
C GLU A 130 -12.21 -12.81 -17.96
N VAL A 131 -12.94 -13.48 -17.05
CA VAL A 131 -14.37 -13.74 -17.23
C VAL A 131 -15.20 -12.44 -17.18
N ALA A 132 -14.81 -11.46 -16.35
CA ALA A 132 -15.42 -10.13 -16.37
C ALA A 132 -15.30 -9.48 -17.76
N VAL A 133 -14.07 -9.42 -18.32
CA VAL A 133 -13.80 -8.92 -19.69
C VAL A 133 -14.58 -9.71 -20.74
N ALA A 134 -14.68 -11.03 -20.59
CA ALA A 134 -15.42 -11.89 -21.51
C ALA A 134 -16.94 -11.58 -21.52
N SER A 135 -17.51 -11.14 -20.39
CA SER A 135 -18.94 -10.81 -20.26
C SER A 135 -19.32 -9.41 -20.76
N LEU A 136 -18.38 -8.46 -20.84
CA LEU A 136 -18.68 -7.07 -21.20
C LEU A 136 -19.04 -6.88 -22.70
N PRO A 137 -19.74 -5.78 -23.07
CA PRO A 137 -20.01 -5.44 -24.47
C PRO A 137 -18.75 -5.35 -25.33
N ARG A 138 -18.86 -5.73 -26.62
CA ARG A 138 -17.70 -5.80 -27.55
C ARG A 138 -16.92 -4.48 -27.67
N SER A 139 -17.59 -3.33 -27.55
CA SER A 139 -16.97 -1.99 -27.56
C SER A 139 -16.04 -1.74 -26.37
N ALA A 140 -16.28 -2.38 -25.23
CA ALA A 140 -15.56 -2.13 -23.98
C ALA A 140 -14.42 -3.13 -23.70
N LYS A 141 -14.35 -4.25 -24.44
CA LYS A 141 -13.42 -5.36 -24.12
C LYS A 141 -11.94 -4.98 -24.16
N GLU A 142 -11.54 -4.06 -25.04
CA GLU A 142 -10.15 -3.59 -25.15
C GLU A 142 -9.73 -2.72 -23.96
N ALA A 143 -10.57 -1.76 -23.57
CA ALA A 143 -10.38 -0.96 -22.37
C ALA A 143 -10.42 -1.84 -21.11
N ALA A 144 -11.31 -2.85 -21.07
CA ALA A 144 -11.40 -3.77 -19.95
C ALA A 144 -10.15 -4.67 -19.83
N ALA A 145 -9.66 -5.22 -20.94
CA ALA A 145 -8.40 -5.98 -20.96
C ALA A 145 -7.19 -5.11 -20.56
N THR A 146 -7.23 -3.80 -20.85
CA THR A 146 -6.21 -2.85 -20.42
C THR A 146 -6.28 -2.62 -18.90
N LEU A 147 -7.48 -2.41 -18.35
CA LEU A 147 -7.68 -2.26 -16.90
C LEU A 147 -7.26 -3.52 -16.12
N THR A 148 -7.62 -4.72 -16.59
CA THR A 148 -7.27 -5.96 -15.90
C THR A 148 -5.76 -6.21 -15.93
N LYS A 149 -5.10 -5.93 -17.06
CA LYS A 149 -3.64 -5.98 -17.19
C LYS A 149 -2.94 -5.01 -16.23
N GLU A 150 -3.36 -3.75 -16.15
CA GLU A 150 -2.76 -2.78 -15.23
C GLU A 150 -3.04 -3.12 -13.76
N ALA A 151 -4.22 -3.66 -13.43
CA ALA A 151 -4.55 -4.13 -12.08
C ALA A 151 -3.76 -5.38 -11.66
N ALA A 152 -3.45 -6.28 -12.60
CA ALA A 152 -2.60 -7.45 -12.36
C ALA A 152 -1.13 -7.06 -12.23
N LEU A 153 -0.61 -6.20 -13.12
CA LEU A 153 0.75 -5.66 -13.05
C LEU A 153 0.96 -4.79 -11.80
N CYS A 154 -0.07 -4.07 -11.36
CA CYS A 154 -0.11 -3.29 -10.13
C CYS A 154 1.04 -2.26 -10.02
N ARG A 155 1.48 -1.68 -11.15
CA ARG A 155 2.73 -0.89 -11.24
C ARG A 155 2.57 0.59 -10.93
N SER A 156 1.46 1.21 -11.34
CA SER A 156 1.20 2.64 -11.16
C SER A 156 -0.27 2.86 -10.79
N PRO A 157 -0.57 3.62 -9.73
CA PRO A 157 -1.92 4.08 -9.43
C PRO A 157 -2.54 4.81 -10.61
N ALA A 158 -1.79 5.72 -11.25
CA ALA A 158 -2.29 6.57 -12.32
C ALA A 158 -2.69 5.79 -13.59
N THR A 159 -1.94 4.74 -13.98
CA THR A 159 -2.33 3.93 -15.16
C THR A 159 -3.59 3.11 -14.90
N ILE A 160 -3.77 2.60 -13.68
CA ILE A 160 -5.00 1.91 -13.28
C ILE A 160 -6.20 2.89 -13.28
N MET A 161 -6.04 4.09 -12.72
CA MET A 161 -7.11 5.09 -12.70
C MET A 161 -7.51 5.55 -14.12
N HIS A 162 -6.55 5.79 -15.02
CA HIS A 162 -6.86 6.16 -16.40
C HIS A 162 -7.45 4.99 -17.22
N ALA A 163 -7.02 3.75 -16.99
CA ALA A 163 -7.64 2.59 -17.63
C ALA A 163 -9.09 2.35 -17.12
N LEU A 164 -9.37 2.69 -15.87
CA LEU A 164 -10.70 2.67 -15.27
C LEU A 164 -11.61 3.76 -15.87
N GLU A 165 -11.10 4.99 -16.01
CA GLU A 165 -11.78 6.10 -16.69
C GLU A 165 -12.12 5.73 -18.14
N ALA A 166 -11.14 5.25 -18.92
CA ALA A 166 -11.34 4.84 -20.31
C ALA A 166 -12.32 3.66 -20.49
N LEU A 167 -12.36 2.71 -19.55
CA LEU A 167 -13.36 1.64 -19.55
C LEU A 167 -14.76 2.18 -19.24
N ALA A 168 -14.88 3.12 -18.30
CA ALA A 168 -16.17 3.70 -17.95
C ALA A 168 -16.76 4.51 -19.11
N ASP A 169 -15.93 5.30 -19.81
CA ASP A 169 -16.31 6.01 -21.04
C ASP A 169 -16.74 5.02 -22.14
N ALA A 170 -16.01 3.92 -22.35
CA ALA A 170 -16.34 2.87 -23.33
C ALA A 170 -17.64 2.09 -23.02
N LEU A 171 -18.14 2.18 -21.78
CA LEU A 171 -19.43 1.65 -21.33
C LEU A 171 -20.53 2.73 -21.23
N GLY A 172 -20.22 4.00 -21.44
CA GLY A 172 -21.13 5.13 -21.22
C GLY A 172 -21.45 5.38 -19.73
N VAL A 173 -20.64 4.84 -18.82
CA VAL A 173 -20.83 4.93 -17.36
C VAL A 173 -20.09 6.15 -16.83
N ARG A 174 -20.82 7.15 -16.35
CA ARG A 174 -20.22 8.35 -15.77
C ARG A 174 -19.67 8.09 -14.36
N LEU A 175 -18.35 7.95 -14.22
CA LEU A 175 -17.68 7.95 -12.93
C LEU A 175 -17.85 9.29 -12.19
N ARG A 176 -17.91 9.23 -10.86
CA ARG A 176 -17.91 10.42 -10.00
C ARG A 176 -16.50 10.99 -9.90
N GLY A 177 -16.19 11.95 -10.77
CA GLY A 177 -14.90 12.65 -10.78
C GLY A 177 -14.52 13.30 -9.44
N ALA A 178 -13.21 13.42 -9.21
CA ALA A 178 -12.60 13.84 -7.94
C ALA A 178 -13.01 15.26 -7.48
N ASP A 179 -13.94 15.32 -6.51
CA ASP A 179 -14.38 16.57 -5.87
C ASP A 179 -13.32 17.12 -4.90
N LYS A 180 -12.81 18.32 -5.19
CA LYS A 180 -11.86 19.08 -4.35
C LYS A 180 -12.38 19.38 -2.93
N LYS A 181 -13.68 19.31 -2.65
CA LYS A 181 -14.25 19.41 -1.30
C LYS A 181 -14.18 18.08 -0.57
N ALA A 182 -14.62 16.99 -1.20
CA ALA A 182 -14.46 15.62 -0.68
C ALA A 182 -12.99 15.27 -0.40
N GLU A 183 -12.07 15.49 -1.35
CA GLU A 183 -10.64 15.20 -1.18
C GLU A 183 -10.02 15.94 0.02
N ARG A 184 -10.36 17.22 0.21
CA ARG A 184 -9.88 18.00 1.38
C ARG A 184 -10.43 17.45 2.69
N SER A 185 -11.69 17.00 2.70
CA SER A 185 -12.30 16.38 3.88
C SER A 185 -11.63 15.04 4.22
N LEU A 186 -11.41 14.18 3.22
CA LEU A 186 -10.74 12.89 3.36
C LEU A 186 -9.27 13.05 3.80
N LEU A 187 -8.53 14.00 3.21
CA LEU A 187 -7.16 14.33 3.61
C LEU A 187 -7.09 14.84 5.06
N HIS A 188 -8.05 15.68 5.47
CA HIS A 188 -8.13 16.16 6.86
C HIS A 188 -8.44 15.02 7.84
N ALA A 189 -9.38 14.14 7.51
CA ALA A 189 -9.68 12.95 8.31
C ALA A 189 -8.47 12.00 8.41
N HIS A 190 -7.76 11.79 7.30
CA HIS A 190 -6.54 10.97 7.25
C HIS A 190 -5.41 11.55 8.12
N LYS A 191 -5.16 12.87 8.05
CA LYS A 191 -4.20 13.57 8.93
C LYS A 191 -4.55 13.36 10.40
N LYS A 192 -5.77 13.69 10.80
CA LYS A 192 -6.25 13.53 12.18
C LYS A 192 -6.16 12.08 12.68
N GLY A 193 -6.40 11.11 11.80
CA GLY A 193 -6.20 9.69 12.09
C GLY A 193 -4.72 9.31 12.30
N MET A 194 -3.81 9.87 11.50
CA MET A 194 -2.37 9.67 11.70
C MET A 194 -1.86 10.37 12.96
N GLU A 195 -2.26 11.62 13.22
CA GLU A 195 -1.95 12.37 14.44
C GLU A 195 -2.36 11.59 15.69
N ALA A 196 -3.59 11.05 15.72
CA ALA A 196 -4.10 10.26 16.83
C ALA A 196 -3.33 8.94 17.03
N ARG A 197 -3.05 8.19 15.96
CA ARG A 197 -2.25 6.95 16.03
C ARG A 197 -0.81 7.24 16.48
N LEU A 198 -0.16 8.23 15.87
CA LEU A 198 1.22 8.61 16.20
C LEU A 198 1.35 9.10 17.64
N SER A 199 0.34 9.79 18.17
CA SER A 199 0.31 10.18 19.58
C SER A 199 0.33 8.95 20.50
N ALA A 200 -0.43 7.91 20.18
CA ALA A 200 -0.54 6.68 20.96
C ALA A 200 0.59 5.66 20.72
N GLU A 201 1.28 5.71 19.58
CA GLU A 201 2.25 4.68 19.17
C GLU A 201 3.50 4.66 20.07
N GLU A 202 3.94 3.46 20.47
CA GLU A 202 5.11 3.25 21.33
C GLU A 202 6.29 2.59 20.59
N GLN A 203 6.04 1.95 19.44
CA GLN A 203 7.07 1.26 18.66
C GLN A 203 7.78 2.23 17.70
N PRO A 204 9.12 2.42 17.82
CA PRO A 204 9.87 3.35 16.97
C PRO A 204 9.69 3.16 15.46
N ALA A 205 9.56 1.90 15.00
CA ALA A 205 9.37 1.59 13.58
C ALA A 205 7.97 1.98 13.05
N ALA A 206 6.91 1.67 13.81
CA ALA A 206 5.54 2.04 13.46
C ALA A 206 5.33 3.56 13.57
N ALA A 207 5.90 4.20 14.60
CA ALA A 207 5.87 5.65 14.74
C ALA A 207 6.52 6.37 13.55
N LEU A 208 7.64 5.85 13.03
CA LEU A 208 8.28 6.39 11.84
C LEU A 208 7.44 6.21 10.56
N LEU A 209 6.78 5.05 10.42
CA LEU A 209 5.80 4.79 9.35
C LEU A 209 4.54 5.66 9.44
N LEU A 210 4.23 6.25 10.60
CA LEU A 210 3.16 7.23 10.77
C LEU A 210 3.65 8.68 10.56
N ALA A 211 4.85 8.99 11.06
CA ALA A 211 5.43 10.33 11.03
C ALA A 211 5.76 10.82 9.62
N VAL A 212 6.43 10.01 8.78
CA VAL A 212 6.88 10.43 7.44
C VAL A 212 5.69 10.71 6.49
N PRO A 213 4.64 9.86 6.41
CA PRO A 213 3.42 10.20 5.66
C PRO A 213 2.68 11.42 6.22
N LEU A 214 2.66 11.62 7.54
CA LEU A 214 2.03 12.79 8.16
C LEU A 214 2.74 14.09 7.75
N VAL A 215 4.08 14.13 7.81
CA VAL A 215 4.88 15.29 7.35
C VAL A 215 4.59 15.59 5.87
N LEU A 216 4.59 14.60 4.98
CA LEU A 216 4.24 14.81 3.57
C LEU A 216 2.79 15.28 3.38
N ALA A 217 1.84 14.71 4.13
CA ALA A 217 0.44 15.11 4.06
C ALA A 217 0.24 16.55 4.53
N VAL A 218 0.89 16.97 5.62
CA VAL A 218 0.84 18.34 6.13
C VAL A 218 1.48 19.33 5.15
N THR A 219 2.70 19.05 4.70
CA THR A 219 3.53 20.00 3.93
C THR A 219 3.16 20.06 2.44
N ARG A 220 3.03 18.91 1.76
CA ARG A 220 2.67 18.82 0.33
C ARG A 220 1.16 18.79 0.08
N GLY A 221 0.35 18.48 1.09
CA GLY A 221 -1.12 18.42 0.94
C GLY A 221 -1.63 17.19 0.17
N ARG A 222 -0.94 16.05 0.27
CA ARG A 222 -1.28 14.78 -0.42
C ARG A 222 -1.20 13.59 0.55
N ALA A 223 -2.09 12.61 0.43
CA ALA A 223 -2.00 11.37 1.21
C ALA A 223 -1.05 10.38 0.50
N VAL A 224 0.03 9.94 1.15
CA VAL A 224 1.06 9.10 0.52
C VAL A 224 1.09 7.71 1.16
N ALA A 225 0.66 6.70 0.41
CA ALA A 225 0.74 5.31 0.83
C ALA A 225 2.16 4.78 0.52
N MET A 226 2.87 4.31 1.55
CA MET A 226 4.29 3.94 1.45
C MET A 226 4.64 2.74 2.34
N THR A 227 5.80 2.13 2.12
CA THR A 227 6.29 0.99 2.92
C THR A 227 7.57 1.36 3.69
N GLY A 228 8.05 0.50 4.59
CA GLY A 228 9.33 0.74 5.29
C GLY A 228 10.53 0.98 4.35
N ARG A 229 10.54 0.35 3.16
CA ARG A 229 11.57 0.58 2.12
C ARG A 229 11.48 1.96 1.47
N SER A 230 10.32 2.61 1.58
CA SER A 230 9.99 3.89 0.96
C SER A 230 10.35 5.10 1.84
N LEU A 231 10.71 4.86 3.11
CA LEU A 231 11.03 5.93 4.08
C LEU A 231 12.26 6.74 3.66
N ALA A 232 13.31 6.10 3.14
CA ALA A 232 14.51 6.79 2.66
C ALA A 232 14.23 7.79 1.51
N PRO A 233 13.60 7.41 0.38
CA PRO A 233 13.25 8.38 -0.67
C PRO A 233 12.20 9.41 -0.21
N ALA A 234 11.29 9.05 0.71
CA ALA A 234 10.33 10.01 1.26
C ALA A 234 11.01 11.09 2.11
N LEU A 235 12.05 10.73 2.89
CA LEU A 235 12.86 11.68 3.65
C LEU A 235 13.73 12.56 2.75
N ALA A 236 14.26 12.03 1.64
CA ALA A 236 14.95 12.84 0.64
C ALA A 236 14.03 13.91 0.04
N LEU A 237 12.80 13.53 -0.34
CA LEU A 237 11.77 14.44 -0.87
C LEU A 237 11.31 15.52 0.13
N ILE A 238 11.40 15.24 1.44
CA ILE A 238 11.16 16.23 2.50
C ILE A 238 12.31 17.26 2.53
N GLY A 239 13.55 16.80 2.37
CA GLY A 239 14.73 17.67 2.30
C GLY A 239 14.81 18.54 1.06
N GLU A 240 14.60 17.97 -0.12
CA GLU A 240 14.59 18.69 -1.42
C GLU A 240 13.61 19.86 -1.44
N GLY A 241 12.48 19.74 -0.74
CA GLY A 241 11.46 20.79 -0.65
C GLY A 241 11.65 21.80 0.48
N GLY A 242 12.69 21.67 1.31
CA GLY A 242 12.87 22.50 2.51
C GLY A 242 11.68 22.42 3.48
N LEU A 243 11.02 21.27 3.55
CA LEU A 243 9.69 21.13 4.19
C LEU A 243 9.74 21.08 5.72
N LEU A 244 10.92 20.87 6.29
CA LEU A 244 11.24 20.88 7.72
C LEU A 244 12.53 21.70 7.94
N PRO A 245 12.77 22.20 9.17
CA PRO A 245 14.10 22.65 9.60
C PRO A 245 15.18 21.58 9.36
N THR A 246 16.40 22.01 9.08
CA THR A 246 17.53 21.12 8.77
C THR A 246 17.81 20.12 9.90
N ASP A 247 17.71 20.56 11.16
CA ASP A 247 17.96 19.73 12.34
C ASP A 247 16.85 18.68 12.55
N ASP A 248 15.59 19.07 12.38
CA ASP A 248 14.43 18.16 12.41
C ASP A 248 14.55 17.06 11.34
N LEU A 249 14.95 17.44 10.11
CA LEU A 249 15.19 16.50 9.02
C LEU A 249 16.38 15.56 9.32
N LEU A 250 17.50 16.11 9.79
CA LEU A 250 18.69 15.34 10.14
C LEU A 250 18.38 14.34 11.27
N PHE A 251 17.56 14.75 12.25
CA PHE A 251 17.05 13.86 13.28
C PHE A 251 16.23 12.71 12.69
N MET A 252 15.26 12.99 11.80
CA MET A 252 14.42 11.95 11.19
C MET A 252 15.23 10.97 10.32
N VAL A 253 16.18 11.47 9.53
CA VAL A 253 17.09 10.64 8.71
C VAL A 253 17.96 9.74 9.59
N THR A 254 18.49 10.29 10.69
CA THR A 254 19.29 9.54 11.67
C THR A 254 18.43 8.49 12.37
N PHE A 255 17.23 8.85 12.85
CA PHE A 255 16.28 7.93 13.49
C PHE A 255 15.89 6.78 12.55
N HIS A 256 15.61 7.06 11.27
CA HIS A 256 15.35 6.05 10.25
C HIS A 256 16.51 5.06 10.09
N ARG A 257 17.75 5.54 9.96
CA ARG A 257 18.94 4.70 9.86
C ARG A 257 19.07 3.79 11.09
N ASP A 258 18.87 4.34 12.28
CA ASP A 258 19.04 3.62 13.55
C ASP A 258 17.93 2.58 13.78
N VAL A 259 16.70 2.86 13.35
CA VAL A 259 15.59 1.88 13.29
C VAL A 259 15.92 0.73 12.33
N VAL A 260 16.38 1.04 11.11
CA VAL A 260 16.79 0.01 10.12
C VAL A 260 17.93 -0.86 10.66
N ALA A 261 18.92 -0.25 11.32
CA ALA A 261 20.00 -0.98 11.99
C ALA A 261 19.45 -1.91 13.09
N SER A 262 18.55 -1.43 13.94
CA SER A 262 17.94 -2.24 15.02
C SER A 262 17.19 -3.47 14.46
N LEU A 263 16.38 -3.28 13.40
CA LEU A 263 15.62 -4.36 12.75
C LEU A 263 16.54 -5.40 12.05
N ALA A 264 17.70 -4.98 11.55
CA ALA A 264 18.68 -5.92 10.98
C ALA A 264 19.27 -6.86 12.05
N HIS A 265 19.51 -6.36 13.27
CA HIS A 265 20.06 -7.17 14.37
C HIS A 265 19.04 -8.19 14.90
N THR A 266 17.76 -7.83 15.02
CA THR A 266 16.72 -8.78 15.46
C THR A 266 16.46 -9.88 14.43
N SER A 267 16.49 -9.53 13.13
CA SER A 267 16.42 -10.52 12.05
C SER A 267 17.63 -11.47 12.05
N GLY A 268 18.85 -10.95 12.19
CA GLY A 268 20.08 -11.75 12.21
C GLY A 268 20.22 -12.66 13.44
N ALA A 269 19.63 -12.29 14.58
CA ALA A 269 19.63 -13.11 15.79
C ALA A 269 18.74 -14.36 15.64
N ALA A 270 17.56 -14.22 15.02
CA ALA A 270 16.62 -15.31 14.82
C ALA A 270 17.16 -16.45 13.91
N ALA A 271 18.12 -16.14 13.03
CA ALA A 271 18.73 -17.11 12.12
C ALA A 271 19.87 -17.95 12.73
N LYS A 272 20.24 -17.73 14.00
CA LYS A 272 21.48 -18.27 14.60
C LYS A 272 21.29 -19.36 15.67
N THR A 273 20.06 -19.81 15.91
CA THR A 273 19.73 -20.75 17.00
C THR A 273 19.59 -22.22 16.56
N THR A 274 19.91 -22.56 15.30
CA THR A 274 19.56 -23.84 14.65
C THR A 274 20.76 -24.64 14.10
N THR A 275 21.93 -24.65 14.76
CA THR A 275 23.05 -25.53 14.35
C THR A 275 23.96 -25.97 15.50
N THR A 276 23.53 -26.97 16.30
CA THR A 276 24.41 -27.58 17.34
C THR A 276 24.16 -29.07 17.57
N THR A 277 24.49 -29.95 16.61
CA THR A 277 24.65 -31.40 16.86
C THR A 277 25.63 -32.06 15.88
N SER A 278 26.88 -32.21 16.33
CA SER A 278 27.92 -33.23 16.06
C SER A 278 28.15 -33.88 14.67
N PRO A 279 29.41 -34.23 14.33
CA PRO A 279 29.78 -34.79 13.03
C PRO A 279 29.66 -36.32 12.94
N VAL A 280 29.59 -36.84 11.71
CA VAL A 280 29.85 -38.26 11.37
C VAL A 280 30.90 -38.31 10.26
N SER A 281 31.85 -39.23 10.39
CA SER A 281 32.95 -39.45 9.43
C SER A 281 32.53 -40.37 8.28
N GLY A 282 32.99 -40.09 7.07
CA GLY A 282 32.85 -40.94 5.88
C GLY A 282 33.63 -40.32 4.71
N GLY A 283 34.59 -41.04 4.15
CA GLY A 283 35.50 -40.53 3.11
C GLY A 283 35.39 -41.29 1.78
N ASN A 284 35.87 -40.63 0.72
CA ASN A 284 36.36 -41.07 -0.60
C ASN A 284 36.33 -39.78 -1.47
N ASP A 285 37.41 -39.18 -1.97
CA ASP A 285 38.63 -39.66 -2.68
C ASP A 285 38.41 -39.84 -4.20
N SER A 286 39.42 -39.44 -4.99
CA SER A 286 39.47 -39.26 -6.47
C SER A 286 38.62 -38.10 -7.07
N SER A 287 39.02 -37.39 -8.14
CA SER A 287 40.35 -37.24 -8.79
C SER A 287 40.37 -36.16 -9.91
N ILE A 288 41.47 -35.38 -10.00
CA ILE A 288 42.14 -34.85 -11.23
C ILE A 288 41.47 -33.73 -12.08
N GLY A 289 42.31 -32.76 -12.51
CA GLY A 289 42.07 -31.75 -13.58
C GLY A 289 41.97 -30.30 -13.08
N ASP A 290 42.91 -29.36 -13.18
CA ASP A 290 44.24 -29.15 -13.84
C ASP A 290 44.26 -28.02 -14.91
N ALA A 291 45.40 -27.29 -14.95
CA ALA A 291 45.88 -26.28 -15.92
C ALA A 291 45.21 -24.87 -16.05
N GLY A 292 46.05 -23.81 -15.92
CA GLY A 292 45.79 -22.40 -16.29
C GLY A 292 45.66 -21.43 -15.08
N LYS A 293 46.50 -20.42 -14.79
CA LYS A 293 47.62 -19.71 -15.51
C LYS A 293 47.19 -19.01 -16.82
N ASP A 294 47.49 -17.74 -17.11
CA ASP A 294 48.05 -16.54 -16.41
C ASP A 294 47.38 -15.29 -17.07
N ALA A 295 47.32 -14.04 -16.57
CA ALA A 295 47.71 -13.33 -15.34
C ALA A 295 46.56 -12.31 -14.99
N GLY A 296 46.65 -11.17 -14.29
CA GLY A 296 47.71 -10.48 -13.52
C GLY A 296 48.05 -9.05 -14.00
N GLU A 297 47.31 -8.01 -13.54
CA GLU A 297 47.69 -6.58 -13.62
C GLU A 297 47.06 -5.77 -12.45
N ASP A 298 47.75 -4.73 -11.96
CA ASP A 298 47.44 -4.00 -10.71
C ASP A 298 46.70 -2.67 -10.93
N VAL A 299 45.66 -2.36 -10.14
CA VAL A 299 45.05 -1.00 -10.05
C VAL A 299 44.60 -0.63 -8.62
N ASP A 300 45.26 0.38 -8.07
CA ASP A 300 44.90 1.30 -6.96
C ASP A 300 44.20 0.82 -5.67
N GLU A 301 45.01 0.65 -4.61
CA GLU A 301 44.58 0.58 -3.21
C GLU A 301 44.22 1.99 -2.65
N ALA A 302 43.01 2.48 -2.90
CA ALA A 302 42.62 3.85 -2.50
C ALA A 302 41.21 4.04 -1.88
N ALA A 303 40.61 3.01 -1.26
CA ALA A 303 39.22 3.09 -0.75
C ALA A 303 38.93 2.41 0.61
N ARG A 304 39.89 2.38 1.55
CA ARG A 304 39.62 1.96 2.95
C ARG A 304 38.86 3.05 3.74
N GLY A 305 37.60 3.29 3.37
CA GLY A 305 36.69 4.14 4.13
C GLY A 305 36.49 3.62 5.55
N SER A 306 36.68 4.49 6.55
CA SER A 306 36.68 4.13 7.97
C SER A 306 35.37 3.47 8.43
N ARG A 307 35.36 2.14 8.51
CA ARG A 307 34.27 1.37 9.15
C ARG A 307 34.34 1.56 10.66
N ALA A 308 33.88 2.72 11.13
CA ALA A 308 33.77 3.04 12.54
C ALA A 308 33.01 1.94 13.27
N THR A 309 33.65 1.30 14.24
CA THR A 309 33.05 0.23 15.04
C THR A 309 32.08 0.84 16.05
N GLN A 310 30.83 1.09 15.62
CA GLN A 310 29.76 1.45 16.55
C GLN A 310 29.70 0.41 17.68
N LYS A 311 29.68 0.88 18.92
CA LYS A 311 29.54 -0.01 20.08
C LYS A 311 28.15 -0.66 20.04
N PRO A 312 28.04 -1.98 20.24
CA PRO A 312 26.76 -2.70 20.13
C PRO A 312 25.85 -2.48 21.36
N GLY A 313 25.50 -1.22 21.63
CA GLY A 313 24.65 -0.80 22.75
C GLY A 313 23.83 0.48 22.50
N GLU A 314 24.04 1.21 21.40
CA GLU A 314 23.33 2.47 21.10
C GLU A 314 21.84 2.26 20.74
N SER A 315 21.39 1.03 20.49
CA SER A 315 19.99 0.71 20.18
C SER A 315 19.00 0.99 21.32
N ALA A 316 19.50 1.18 22.56
CA ALA A 316 18.68 1.53 23.72
C ALA A 316 17.95 2.88 23.57
N GLY A 317 18.54 3.84 22.85
CA GLY A 317 18.04 5.23 22.78
C GLY A 317 16.87 5.46 21.80
N LEU A 318 16.38 4.44 21.08
CA LEU A 318 15.30 4.65 20.09
C LEU A 318 13.96 5.05 20.73
N SER A 319 13.61 4.44 21.87
CA SER A 319 12.38 4.79 22.61
C SER A 319 12.51 6.13 23.33
N GLU A 320 13.71 6.48 23.82
CA GLU A 320 14.00 7.78 24.45
C GLU A 320 13.89 8.94 23.44
N ARG A 321 14.19 8.68 22.16
CA ARG A 321 14.08 9.62 21.04
C ARG A 321 12.68 9.68 20.42
N LEU A 322 11.77 8.76 20.77
CA LEU A 322 10.41 8.72 20.21
C LEU A 322 9.59 10.00 20.47
N PRO A 323 9.64 10.67 21.65
CA PRO A 323 8.93 11.93 21.87
C PRO A 323 9.34 13.04 20.89
N GLU A 324 10.61 13.08 20.48
CA GLU A 324 11.13 14.08 19.54
C GLU A 324 10.69 13.79 18.09
N LEU A 325 10.62 12.51 17.68
CA LEU A 325 9.98 12.13 16.42
C LEU A 325 8.50 12.56 16.38
N LYS A 326 7.78 12.34 17.49
CA LYS A 326 6.38 12.78 17.62
C LYS A 326 6.27 14.31 17.57
N ARG A 327 7.16 15.04 18.27
CA ARG A 327 7.23 16.50 18.24
C ARG A 327 7.35 17.00 16.79
N ILE A 328 8.39 16.58 16.08
CA ILE A 328 8.67 17.02 14.69
C ILE A 328 7.45 16.79 13.79
N ALA A 329 6.84 15.60 13.86
CA ALA A 329 5.73 15.25 12.96
C ALA A 329 4.38 15.89 13.33
N LEU A 330 4.12 16.18 14.62
CA LEU A 330 2.88 16.82 15.08
C LEU A 330 2.98 18.37 15.07
N GLU A 331 4.17 18.93 15.26
CA GLU A 331 4.43 20.37 15.18
C GLU A 331 4.72 20.84 13.75
N CYS A 332 5.02 19.92 12.81
CA CYS A 332 5.21 20.31 11.42
C CYS A 332 3.98 21.07 10.90
N ARG A 333 4.24 22.12 10.14
CA ARG A 333 3.21 22.93 9.49
C ARG A 333 3.57 23.04 8.03
N LYS A 334 2.57 23.20 7.16
CA LYS A 334 2.85 23.68 5.81
C LYS A 334 3.58 25.01 5.97
N ALA A 335 4.83 25.08 5.51
CA ALA A 335 5.58 26.33 5.47
C ALA A 335 4.67 27.40 4.83
N LYS A 336 4.48 28.52 5.54
CA LYS A 336 3.65 29.62 5.04
C LYS A 336 4.42 30.24 3.89
N GLY A 337 4.16 29.76 2.68
CA GLY A 337 4.98 30.01 1.51
C GLY A 337 5.22 31.49 1.31
N GLY A 338 6.45 31.87 0.97
CA GLY A 338 6.86 33.25 0.73
C GLY A 338 6.31 33.88 -0.57
N GLY A 339 5.10 33.49 -0.97
CA GLY A 339 4.25 34.28 -1.86
C GLY A 339 3.35 35.16 -0.97
N GLY A 340 3.27 36.48 -1.17
CA GLY A 340 3.71 37.20 -2.37
C GLY A 340 2.76 36.99 -3.56
N GLU A 341 1.50 36.65 -3.27
CA GLU A 341 0.35 36.93 -4.11
C GLU A 341 -0.35 38.17 -3.51
N ASP A 342 0.27 39.34 -3.69
CA ASP A 342 -0.45 40.60 -3.82
C ASP A 342 -0.84 40.72 -5.31
N GLU A 343 -2.03 41.29 -5.58
CA GLU A 343 -2.75 41.34 -6.88
C GLU A 343 -3.41 40.04 -7.37
#